data_AF-A0AAU3PRC9-F1
#
_entry.id   AF-A0AAU3PRC9-F1
#
_cell.length_a   1.000
_cell.length_b   1.000
_cell.length_c   1.000
_cell.angle_alpha   90.00
_cell.angle_beta   90.00
_cell.angle_gamma   90.00
#
_symmetry.space_group_name_H-M   'P 1'
#
loop_
_entity.id
_entity.type
_entity.pdbx_description
1 polymer ?
#
loop_
_entity_poly.entity_id
_entity_poly.type
_entity_poly.pdbx_seq_one_letter_code
_entity_poly.pdbx_strand_id
1 'polypeptide(L)'
;MAGRTPRSMGGGGLGRRGRRLRGRDLVPAGAAGVGAAGFACPGNYDAGETLGWPEFVRNVGEVRARLGPDIAILTDNYGEAGAIERFGAPYDLPTPHSGHNAYWWWGPPDDSAVEVLTVGIDREQLDRYCTEVESAGRIENGLGIDNDEQGAPMNICRGPRVPLAEIWPRIRHLG
;
A
#
# COMPACT_ATOMS: atom_id res chain seq x y z
N MET A 1 -62.78 24.82 -0.90
CA MET A 1 -63.35 25.27 0.40
C MET A 1 -62.16 25.53 1.31
N ALA A 2 -61.75 26.80 1.45
CA ALA A 2 -62.09 27.68 2.59
C ALA A 2 -61.55 27.11 3.92
N GLY A 3 -60.68 27.76 4.69
CA GLY A 3 -60.73 29.17 5.04
C GLY A 3 -59.39 29.78 5.45
N ARG A 4 -59.49 31.08 5.73
CA ARG A 4 -58.47 32.11 5.69
C ARG A 4 -58.48 32.81 7.05
N THR A 5 -57.31 33.27 7.53
CA THR A 5 -57.07 34.45 8.40
C THR A 5 -57.47 34.37 9.90
N PRO A 6 -56.83 35.14 10.83
CA PRO A 6 -56.50 36.57 10.68
C PRO A 6 -55.08 37.05 11.06
N ARG A 7 -54.74 38.20 10.45
CA ARG A 7 -53.74 39.18 10.90
C ARG A 7 -54.22 39.92 12.15
N SER A 8 -53.29 40.38 12.97
CA SER A 8 -53.44 41.62 13.74
C SER A 8 -52.13 42.40 13.77
N MET A 9 -52.23 43.68 13.45
CA MET A 9 -51.19 44.71 13.48
C MET A 9 -51.08 45.34 14.89
N GLY A 10 -49.97 46.04 15.16
CA GLY A 10 -50.08 47.33 15.86
C GLY A 10 -48.88 47.79 16.70
N GLY A 11 -48.24 48.90 16.28
CA GLY A 11 -47.50 49.88 17.09
C GLY A 11 -46.09 49.47 17.56
N GLY A 12 -45.00 50.23 17.37
CA GLY A 12 -44.82 51.66 17.21
C GLY A 12 -44.06 52.19 18.44
N GLY A 13 -42.75 52.43 18.33
CA GLY A 13 -41.94 52.99 19.43
C GLY A 13 -40.52 53.35 18.99
N LEU A 14 -40.27 54.65 18.78
CA LEU A 14 -38.96 55.24 18.52
C LEU A 14 -38.03 55.09 19.74
N GLY A 15 -36.77 54.73 19.51
CA GLY A 15 -35.80 54.56 20.60
C GLY A 15 -34.34 54.50 20.18
N ARG A 16 -33.77 55.68 19.89
CA ARG A 16 -32.37 56.09 20.17
C ARG A 16 -31.22 55.44 19.39
N ARG A 17 -30.45 56.37 18.78
CA ARG A 17 -29.17 56.19 18.09
C ARG A 17 -28.12 55.57 19.03
N GLY A 18 -27.45 54.52 18.56
CA GLY A 18 -26.29 53.90 19.20
C GLY A 18 -25.28 53.42 18.17
N ARG A 19 -24.30 54.28 17.86
CA ARG A 19 -22.93 54.02 17.39
C ARG A 19 -22.66 52.67 16.67
N ARG A 20 -22.50 52.72 15.34
CA ARG A 20 -21.86 51.67 14.53
C ARG A 20 -20.46 51.38 15.08
N LEU A 21 -20.23 50.17 15.57
CA LEU A 21 -18.89 49.57 15.59
C LEU A 21 -18.73 48.82 14.27
N ARG A 22 -17.65 49.14 13.55
CA ARG A 22 -17.29 48.50 12.27
C ARG A 22 -17.06 47.02 12.54
N GLY A 23 -17.93 46.18 11.99
CA GLY A 23 -17.66 44.75 11.84
C GLY A 23 -16.42 44.61 10.97
N ARG A 24 -15.43 43.87 11.46
CA ARG A 24 -14.33 43.38 10.64
C ARG A 24 -14.93 42.45 9.59
N ASP A 25 -14.66 42.75 8.33
CA ASP A 25 -15.02 41.91 7.20
C ASP A 25 -14.50 40.48 7.45
N LEU A 26 -15.43 39.53 7.59
CA LEU A 26 -15.13 38.11 7.53
C LEU A 26 -14.77 37.82 6.08
N VAL A 27 -13.48 37.64 5.83
CA VAL A 27 -12.96 37.08 4.58
C VAL A 27 -13.57 35.67 4.40
N PRO A 28 -14.15 35.33 3.23
CA PRO A 28 -14.61 33.98 2.98
C PRO A 28 -13.42 33.03 3.00
N ALA A 29 -13.55 31.95 3.78
CA ALA A 29 -12.60 30.85 3.80
C ALA A 29 -12.60 30.12 2.45
N GLY A 30 -11.77 30.61 1.52
CA GLY A 30 -11.24 29.82 0.42
C GLY A 30 -9.85 29.35 0.81
N ALA A 31 -9.76 28.15 1.41
CA ALA A 31 -8.49 27.47 1.61
C ALA A 31 -8.51 26.18 0.78
N ALA A 32 -7.51 26.09 -0.09
CA ALA A 32 -7.25 25.00 -1.00
C ALA A 32 -7.32 23.63 -0.30
N GLY A 33 -7.78 22.63 -1.05
CA GLY A 33 -7.76 21.23 -0.63
C GLY A 33 -6.36 20.84 -0.20
N VAL A 34 -6.21 20.59 1.10
CA VAL A 34 -5.04 19.95 1.67
C VAL A 34 -5.21 18.46 1.37
N GLY A 35 -4.49 17.98 0.37
CA GLY A 35 -4.21 16.55 0.27
C GLY A 35 -3.50 16.17 1.56
N ALA A 36 -4.14 15.31 2.36
CA ALA A 36 -3.53 14.77 3.56
C ALA A 36 -2.48 13.73 3.12
N ALA A 37 -1.30 14.21 2.71
CA ALA A 37 -0.10 13.39 2.74
C ALA A 37 0.20 13.13 4.23
N GLY A 38 -0.21 11.95 4.71
CA GLY A 38 0.04 11.53 6.09
C GLY A 38 1.52 11.30 6.28
N PHE A 39 2.19 12.20 7.02
CA PHE A 39 3.54 11.96 7.50
C PHE A 39 3.48 10.88 8.59
N ALA A 40 4.20 9.77 8.41
CA ALA A 40 4.35 8.76 9.45
C ALA A 40 4.91 9.43 10.73
N CYS A 41 4.26 9.16 11.87
CA CYS A 41 4.60 9.82 13.13
C CYS A 41 6.03 9.43 13.56
N PRO A 42 6.95 10.39 13.79
CA PRO A 42 8.32 10.06 14.14
C PRO A 42 8.36 9.48 15.56
N GLY A 43 8.47 8.16 15.65
CA GLY A 43 8.53 7.45 16.93
C GLY A 43 8.28 5.95 16.88
N ASN A 44 7.74 5.40 15.79
CA ASN A 44 7.68 3.95 15.58
C ASN A 44 7.79 3.60 14.09
N TYR A 45 9.03 3.55 13.60
CA TYR A 45 9.38 3.17 12.22
C TYR A 45 8.66 1.87 11.81
N ASP A 46 8.73 0.84 12.66
CA ASP A 46 8.08 -0.47 12.44
C ASP A 46 6.55 -0.39 12.27
N ALA A 47 5.87 0.57 12.91
CA ALA A 47 4.42 0.75 12.67
C ALA A 47 4.14 1.50 11.37
N GLY A 48 5.05 2.39 10.94
CA GLY A 48 4.98 3.03 9.62
C GLY A 48 5.06 2.03 8.49
N GLU A 49 5.96 1.04 8.61
CA GLU A 49 6.11 -0.06 7.65
C GLU A 49 4.83 -0.90 7.54
N THR A 50 4.16 -1.21 8.67
CA THR A 50 2.92 -2.03 8.64
C THR A 50 1.68 -1.32 8.09
N LEU A 51 1.72 0.00 7.87
CA LEU A 51 0.62 0.73 7.26
C LEU A 51 0.59 0.43 5.76
N GLY A 52 -0.52 -0.14 5.27
CA GLY A 52 -0.65 -0.52 3.86
C GLY A 52 -0.32 -1.97 3.55
N TRP A 53 0.15 -2.76 4.53
CA TRP A 53 0.36 -4.21 4.36
C TRP A 53 -0.89 -4.96 3.87
N PRO A 54 -2.12 -4.69 4.39
CA PRO A 54 -3.31 -5.35 3.86
C PRO A 54 -3.54 -5.07 2.37
N GLU A 55 -3.36 -3.83 1.92
CA GLU A 55 -3.52 -3.42 0.53
C GLU A 55 -2.40 -3.94 -0.37
N PHE A 56 -1.15 -3.92 0.10
CA PHE A 56 0.00 -4.56 -0.54
C PHE A 56 -0.27 -6.04 -0.78
N VAL A 57 -0.65 -6.78 0.27
CA VAL A 57 -0.87 -8.23 0.17
C VAL A 57 -2.08 -8.56 -0.69
N ARG A 58 -3.11 -7.70 -0.68
CA ARG A 58 -4.21 -7.79 -1.65
C ARG A 58 -3.70 -7.70 -3.09
N ASN A 59 -2.82 -6.74 -3.39
CA ASN A 59 -2.27 -6.57 -4.73
C ASN A 59 -1.47 -7.82 -5.17
N VAL A 60 -0.63 -8.36 -4.28
CA VAL A 60 0.07 -9.64 -4.52
C VAL A 60 -0.93 -10.78 -4.79
N GLY A 61 -2.02 -10.86 -4.03
CA GLY A 61 -3.13 -11.79 -4.25
C GLY A 61 -3.79 -11.65 -5.61
N GLU A 62 -4.12 -10.42 -6.01
CA GLU A 62 -4.74 -10.12 -7.30
C GLU A 62 -3.84 -10.46 -8.50
N VAL A 63 -2.53 -10.23 -8.37
CA VAL A 63 -1.53 -10.65 -9.37
C VAL A 63 -1.48 -12.17 -9.45
N ARG A 64 -1.30 -12.84 -8.31
CA ARG A 64 -1.14 -14.30 -8.27
C ARG A 64 -2.36 -15.04 -8.79
N ALA A 65 -3.57 -14.56 -8.49
CA ALA A 65 -4.82 -15.15 -8.98
C ALA A 65 -4.89 -15.23 -10.52
N ARG A 66 -4.12 -14.41 -11.25
CA ARG A 66 -4.03 -14.42 -12.71
C ARG A 66 -3.02 -15.42 -13.27
N LEU A 67 -2.08 -15.87 -12.44
CA LEU A 67 -0.94 -16.69 -12.86
C LEU A 67 -1.13 -18.18 -12.52
N GLY A 68 -1.89 -18.49 -11.47
CA GLY A 68 -2.23 -19.86 -11.06
C GLY A 68 -1.64 -20.29 -9.71
N PRO A 69 -1.99 -21.49 -9.22
CA PRO A 69 -1.65 -21.94 -7.87
C PRO A 69 -0.19 -22.35 -7.68
N ASP A 70 0.53 -22.73 -8.74
CA ASP A 70 1.85 -23.38 -8.66
C ASP A 70 3.05 -22.41 -8.65
N ILE A 71 2.79 -21.10 -8.49
CA ILE A 71 3.84 -20.09 -8.47
C ILE A 71 4.53 -20.03 -7.11
N ALA A 72 5.82 -19.73 -7.02
CA ALA A 72 6.45 -19.38 -5.74
C ALA A 72 6.42 -17.87 -5.49
N ILE A 73 6.46 -17.43 -4.23
CA ILE A 73 6.65 -16.02 -3.90
C ILE A 73 8.03 -15.82 -3.30
N LEU A 74 8.82 -14.92 -3.88
CA LEU A 74 10.12 -14.50 -3.38
C LEU A 74 10.10 -12.99 -3.13
N THR A 75 10.44 -12.58 -1.93
CA THR A 75 10.46 -11.18 -1.51
C THR A 75 11.89 -10.69 -1.35
N ASP A 76 12.11 -9.39 -1.57
CA ASP A 76 13.43 -8.80 -1.39
C ASP A 76 13.75 -8.71 0.10
N ASN A 77 12.79 -8.28 0.92
CA ASN A 77 13.01 -8.07 2.35
C ASN A 77 12.07 -8.88 3.27
N TYR A 78 12.46 -9.00 4.55
CA TYR A 78 11.71 -9.79 5.54
C TYR A 78 10.39 -9.14 5.97
N GLY A 79 10.24 -7.82 5.79
CA GLY A 79 9.00 -7.09 6.06
C GLY A 79 7.91 -7.45 5.07
N GLU A 80 8.22 -7.43 3.78
CA GLU A 80 7.36 -7.93 2.69
C GLU A 80 6.94 -9.38 2.93
N ALA A 81 7.92 -10.24 3.27
CA ALA A 81 7.67 -11.64 3.57
C ALA A 81 6.71 -11.79 4.78
N GLY A 82 6.98 -11.07 5.87
CA GLY A 82 6.17 -11.10 7.08
C GLY A 82 4.75 -10.57 6.86
N ALA A 83 4.58 -9.57 6.00
CA ALA A 83 3.28 -9.07 5.61
C ALA A 83 2.45 -10.13 4.87
N ILE A 84 3.05 -10.80 3.89
CA ILE A 84 2.41 -11.88 3.12
C ILE A 84 2.03 -13.05 4.04
N GLU A 85 2.91 -13.47 4.95
CA GLU A 85 2.57 -14.50 5.93
C GLU A 85 1.38 -14.09 6.82
N ARG A 86 1.33 -12.82 7.24
CA ARG A 86 0.31 -12.32 8.15
C ARG A 86 -1.05 -12.11 7.49
N PHE A 87 -1.09 -11.64 6.24
CA PHE A 87 -2.32 -11.20 5.56
C PHE A 87 -2.66 -12.01 4.31
N GLY A 88 -1.86 -13.01 3.92
CA GLY A 88 -2.01 -13.73 2.65
C GLY A 88 -3.11 -14.80 2.64
N ALA A 89 -3.56 -15.26 3.81
CA ALA A 89 -4.53 -16.35 3.91
C ALA A 89 -5.85 -16.13 3.14
N PRO A 90 -6.48 -14.94 3.15
CA PRO A 90 -7.70 -14.69 2.36
C PRO A 90 -7.50 -14.74 0.82
N TYR A 91 -6.26 -14.76 0.34
CA TYR A 91 -5.91 -14.80 -1.08
C TYR A 91 -5.22 -16.11 -1.48
N ASP A 92 -5.25 -17.12 -0.61
CA ASP A 92 -4.60 -18.42 -0.81
C ASP A 92 -3.11 -18.28 -1.21
N LEU A 93 -2.42 -17.28 -0.65
CA LEU A 93 -0.98 -17.11 -0.90
C LEU A 93 -0.20 -18.22 -0.19
N PRO A 94 0.79 -18.84 -0.86
CA PRO A 94 1.69 -19.77 -0.21
C PRO A 94 2.60 -19.02 0.77
N THR A 95 3.29 -19.78 1.61
CA THR A 95 4.39 -19.24 2.41
C THR A 95 5.42 -18.55 1.50
N PRO A 96 5.76 -17.27 1.76
CA PRO A 96 6.75 -16.55 0.98
C PRO A 96 8.16 -16.99 1.36
N HIS A 97 9.09 -16.81 0.42
CA HIS A 97 10.51 -17.00 0.63
C HIS A 97 11.21 -15.64 0.64
N SER A 98 12.34 -15.52 1.35
CA SER A 98 13.19 -14.34 1.28
C SER A 98 14.65 -14.70 1.55
N GLY A 99 15.56 -14.02 0.85
CA GLY A 99 16.99 -14.07 1.12
C GLY A 99 17.41 -13.23 2.34
N HIS A 100 16.48 -12.47 2.92
CA HIS A 100 16.78 -11.48 3.94
C HIS A 100 16.74 -12.05 5.37
N ASN A 101 17.76 -11.75 6.16
CA ASN A 101 17.80 -12.03 7.60
C ASN A 101 17.52 -13.52 7.91
N ALA A 102 16.61 -13.80 8.85
CA ALA A 102 16.32 -15.16 9.30
C ALA A 102 15.54 -15.98 8.27
N TYR A 103 14.79 -15.34 7.36
CA TYR A 103 14.02 -16.04 6.31
C TYR A 103 14.92 -16.91 5.42
N TRP A 104 16.18 -16.51 5.22
CA TRP A 104 17.12 -17.28 4.40
C TRP A 104 17.28 -18.73 4.89
N TRP A 105 17.15 -18.97 6.21
CA TRP A 105 17.26 -20.31 6.80
C TRP A 105 16.05 -21.21 6.53
N TRP A 106 14.92 -20.66 6.06
CA TRP A 106 13.74 -21.45 5.67
C TRP A 106 13.85 -22.03 4.26
N GLY A 107 14.86 -21.62 3.49
CA GLY A 107 15.23 -22.25 2.24
C GLY A 107 14.51 -21.69 1.00
N PRO A 108 14.97 -22.09 -0.19
CA PRO A 108 14.40 -21.64 -1.46
C PRO A 108 13.00 -22.23 -1.68
N PRO A 109 12.24 -21.67 -2.64
CA PRO A 109 11.10 -22.39 -3.19
C PRO A 109 11.50 -23.74 -3.78
N ASP A 110 10.55 -24.65 -3.86
CA ASP A 110 10.75 -25.97 -4.47
C ASP A 110 11.18 -25.83 -5.95
N ASP A 111 12.11 -26.68 -6.41
CA ASP A 111 12.63 -26.63 -7.78
C ASP A 111 11.58 -27.00 -8.85
N SER A 112 10.41 -27.53 -8.46
CA SER A 112 9.25 -27.68 -9.35
C SER A 112 8.60 -26.35 -9.73
N ALA A 113 8.91 -25.25 -9.03
CA ALA A 113 8.44 -23.92 -9.36
C ALA A 113 9.10 -23.43 -10.66
N VAL A 114 8.35 -23.52 -11.76
CA VAL A 114 8.77 -23.00 -13.08
C VAL A 114 8.67 -21.48 -13.18
N GLU A 115 7.90 -20.86 -12.27
CA GLU A 115 7.63 -19.42 -12.22
C GLU A 115 7.66 -18.92 -10.78
N VAL A 116 8.29 -17.76 -10.59
CA VAL A 116 8.40 -17.10 -9.28
C VAL A 116 7.87 -15.68 -9.40
N LEU A 117 6.85 -15.36 -8.62
CA LEU A 117 6.41 -13.98 -8.40
C LEU A 117 7.39 -13.35 -7.41
N THR A 118 8.12 -12.34 -7.87
CA THR A 118 9.07 -11.60 -7.06
C THR A 118 8.48 -10.27 -6.62
N VAL A 119 8.68 -9.91 -5.36
CA VAL A 119 8.25 -8.65 -4.76
C VAL A 119 9.48 -7.90 -4.28
N GLY A 120 9.59 -6.61 -4.59
CA GLY A 120 10.72 -5.77 -4.17
C GLY A 120 12.00 -5.94 -5.00
N ILE A 121 12.16 -7.08 -5.69
CA ILE A 121 13.38 -7.38 -6.46
C ILE A 121 13.35 -6.72 -7.84
N ASP A 122 14.39 -5.95 -8.15
CA ASP A 122 14.52 -5.23 -9.41
C ASP A 122 14.76 -6.16 -10.61
N ARG A 123 14.21 -5.75 -11.77
CA ARG A 123 14.38 -6.49 -13.03
C ARG A 123 15.85 -6.74 -13.38
N GLU A 124 16.72 -5.75 -13.18
CA GLU A 124 18.15 -5.88 -13.48
C GLU A 124 18.81 -7.02 -12.67
N GLN A 125 18.36 -7.23 -11.42
CA GLN A 125 18.85 -8.34 -10.62
C GLN A 125 18.32 -9.67 -11.15
N LEU A 126 17.05 -9.72 -11.54
CA LEU A 126 16.37 -10.91 -12.05
C LEU A 126 16.90 -11.38 -13.40
N ASP A 127 17.30 -10.46 -14.29
CA ASP A 127 17.83 -10.79 -15.62
C ASP A 127 19.07 -11.72 -15.55
N ARG A 128 19.78 -11.72 -14.41
CA ARG A 128 20.92 -12.63 -14.16
C ARG A 128 20.50 -14.06 -13.86
N TYR A 129 19.30 -14.28 -13.35
CA TYR A 129 18.84 -15.55 -12.82
C TYR A 129 17.66 -16.15 -13.58
N CYS A 130 16.89 -15.33 -14.29
CA CYS A 130 15.68 -15.73 -15.00
C CYS A 130 15.93 -15.75 -16.51
N THR A 131 15.26 -16.66 -17.21
CA THR A 131 15.28 -16.69 -18.67
C THR A 131 14.47 -15.53 -19.24
N GLU A 132 13.34 -15.22 -18.62
CA GLU A 132 12.47 -14.10 -18.94
C GLU A 132 12.01 -13.41 -17.65
N VAL A 133 11.90 -12.08 -17.71
CA VAL A 133 11.37 -11.24 -16.63
C VAL A 133 10.22 -10.41 -17.17
N GLU A 134 9.02 -10.67 -16.67
CA GLU A 134 7.81 -9.93 -17.00
C GLU A 134 7.42 -9.02 -15.84
N SER A 135 7.02 -7.78 -16.11
CA SER A 135 6.53 -6.91 -15.03
C SER A 135 5.10 -7.30 -14.65
N ALA A 136 4.86 -7.49 -13.35
CA ALA A 136 3.54 -7.71 -12.78
C ALA A 136 2.93 -6.45 -12.15
N GLY A 137 3.59 -5.31 -12.30
CA GLY A 137 3.19 -4.02 -11.73
C GLY A 137 4.12 -3.59 -10.59
N ARG A 138 3.57 -2.76 -9.70
CA ARG A 138 4.25 -2.25 -8.51
C ARG A 138 3.34 -2.39 -7.30
N ILE A 139 3.94 -2.44 -6.11
CA ILE A 139 3.21 -2.41 -4.85
C ILE A 139 2.45 -1.10 -4.74
N GLU A 140 1.18 -1.21 -4.37
CA GLU A 140 0.29 -0.08 -4.14
C GLU A 140 -0.38 -0.26 -2.78
N ASN A 141 -0.07 0.61 -1.83
CA ASN A 141 -0.72 0.64 -0.52
C ASN A 141 -2.09 1.31 -0.56
N GLY A 142 -2.45 2.01 -1.64
CA GLY A 142 -3.77 2.63 -1.81
C GLY A 142 -4.08 3.79 -0.84
N LEU A 143 -3.12 4.17 0.01
CA LEU A 143 -3.26 5.17 1.05
C LEU A 143 -2.53 6.48 0.72
N GLY A 144 -1.72 6.50 -0.35
CA GLY A 144 -0.90 7.66 -0.71
C GLY A 144 0.17 7.96 0.35
N ILE A 145 0.52 6.96 1.15
CA ILE A 145 1.60 7.01 2.13
C ILE A 145 2.87 6.59 1.40
N ASP A 146 3.95 7.32 1.60
CA ASP A 146 5.28 6.93 1.12
C ASP A 146 5.92 6.12 2.24
N ASN A 147 5.89 4.80 2.12
CA ASN A 147 6.61 3.84 2.98
C ASN A 147 7.61 3.05 2.13
N ASP A 148 8.53 2.33 2.76
CA ASP A 148 9.66 1.71 2.04
C ASP A 148 9.18 0.68 0.99
N GLU A 149 7.97 0.12 1.13
CA GLU A 149 7.40 -0.83 0.17
C GLU A 149 6.57 -0.17 -0.95
N GLN A 150 6.11 1.08 -0.81
CA GLN A 150 5.29 1.72 -1.84
C GLN A 150 6.07 1.88 -3.14
N GLY A 151 5.47 1.44 -4.24
CA GLY A 151 6.08 1.54 -5.56
C GLY A 151 7.19 0.52 -5.82
N ALA A 152 7.51 -0.38 -4.89
CA ALA A 152 8.47 -1.44 -5.13
C ALA A 152 7.98 -2.36 -6.27
N PRO A 153 8.87 -2.89 -7.12
CA PRO A 153 8.47 -3.64 -8.29
C PRO A 153 7.91 -5.01 -7.93
N MET A 154 6.93 -5.46 -8.71
CA MET A 154 6.57 -6.88 -8.77
C MET A 154 6.91 -7.39 -10.17
N ASN A 155 7.60 -8.52 -10.23
CA ASN A 155 8.01 -9.15 -11.48
C ASN A 155 7.72 -10.65 -11.44
N ILE A 156 7.60 -11.26 -12.62
CA ILE A 156 7.49 -12.71 -12.79
C ILE A 156 8.80 -13.17 -13.40
N CYS A 157 9.55 -13.95 -12.63
CA CYS A 157 10.72 -14.67 -13.10
C CYS A 157 10.24 -15.98 -13.74
N ARG A 158 10.37 -16.09 -15.07
CA ARG A 158 10.06 -17.32 -15.81
C ARG A 158 11.33 -18.08 -16.15
N GLY A 159 11.32 -19.37 -15.86
CA GLY A 159 12.42 -20.28 -16.15
C GLY A 159 13.74 -19.86 -15.48
N PRO A 160 13.91 -20.12 -14.16
CA PRO A 160 15.20 -19.97 -13.49
C PRO A 160 16.30 -20.67 -14.31
N ARG A 161 17.41 -19.97 -14.55
CA ARG A 161 18.51 -20.45 -15.43
C ARG A 161 19.26 -21.64 -14.84
N VAL A 162 19.23 -21.76 -13.52
CA VAL A 162 19.72 -22.88 -12.72
C VAL A 162 18.69 -23.16 -11.61
N PRO A 163 18.71 -24.33 -10.97
CA PRO A 163 17.82 -24.64 -9.84
C PRO A 163 17.84 -23.54 -8.77
N LEU A 164 16.70 -23.28 -8.13
CA LEU A 164 16.57 -22.21 -7.12
C LEU A 164 17.49 -22.49 -5.93
N ALA A 165 17.71 -23.76 -5.60
CA ALA A 165 18.69 -24.18 -4.61
C ALA A 165 20.14 -23.73 -4.91
N GLU A 166 20.51 -23.59 -6.18
CA GLU A 166 21.84 -23.08 -6.57
C GLU A 166 21.92 -21.56 -6.54
N ILE A 167 20.79 -20.87 -6.73
CA ILE A 167 20.66 -19.41 -6.60
C ILE A 167 20.68 -19.01 -5.12
N TRP A 168 20.06 -19.82 -4.25
CA TRP A 168 19.78 -19.50 -2.85
C TRP A 168 20.97 -18.97 -2.04
N PRO A 169 22.19 -19.53 -2.12
CA PRO A 169 23.34 -19.00 -1.37
C PRO A 169 23.76 -17.60 -1.82
N ARG A 170 23.39 -17.16 -3.03
CA ARG A 170 23.79 -15.88 -3.62
C ARG A 170 22.88 -14.72 -3.26
N ILE A 171 21.67 -15.00 -2.80
CA ILE A 171 20.67 -13.98 -2.46
C ILE A 171 20.60 -13.69 -0.96
N ARG A 172 21.43 -14.36 -0.15
CA ARG A 172 21.50 -14.11 1.29
C ARG A 172 22.01 -12.69 1.55
N HIS A 173 21.26 -11.94 2.33
CA HIS A 173 21.68 -10.62 2.79
C HIS A 173 21.10 -10.31 4.17
N LEU A 174 21.67 -9.30 4.82
CA LEU A 174 21.30 -8.82 6.15
C LEU A 174 21.17 -7.30 6.08
N GLY A 175 20.34 -6.74 6.96
CA GLY A 175 20.18 -5.29 7.14
C GLY A 175 18.76 -4.86 6.89
#